data_AF-A0A7R9MMQ3-F1
#
_entry.id   AF-A0A7R9MMQ3-F1
#
_cell.length_a   1.000
_cell.length_b   1.000
_cell.length_c   1.000
_cell.angle_alpha   90.00
_cell.angle_beta   90.00
_cell.angle_gamma   90.00
#
_symmetry.space_group_name_H-M   'P 1'
#
loop_
_entity.id
_entity.type
_entity.pdbx_description
1 polymer ?
#
loop_
_entity_poly.entity_id
_entity_poly.type
_entity_poly.pdbx_seq_one_letter_code
_entity_poly.pdbx_strand_id
1 'polypeptide(L)'
;MASLIAIPLKRSYDVDLVKPFKEVMASHSSNADELNQLKDNMVSLNKMRANCISKSLDVRSEASLELLQKYYDQLVALESKCPHIEVSFRWNDAFGKSGSFFYTSNTITISSIAYEKVCILFNIAALQSHLGTTHVSEGLNNDSALKLSAKYFSSAAG
;
A
#
# COMPACT_ATOMS: atom_id res chain seq x y z
N MET A 1 -10.72 29.66 2.16
CA MET A 1 -10.04 28.39 1.85
C MET A 1 -10.32 27.44 2.99
N ALA A 2 -11.02 26.33 2.76
CA ALA A 2 -11.24 25.33 3.81
C ALA A 2 -9.91 24.57 4.05
N SER A 3 -9.39 24.60 5.27
CA SER A 3 -8.21 23.84 5.65
C SER A 3 -8.67 22.48 6.16
N LEU A 4 -8.58 21.47 5.31
CA LEU A 4 -8.83 20.08 5.68
C LEU A 4 -7.50 19.36 5.92
N ILE A 5 -7.53 18.39 6.81
CA ILE A 5 -6.34 17.62 7.21
C ILE A 5 -6.23 16.41 6.28
N ALA A 6 -5.06 16.25 5.67
CA ALA A 6 -4.65 15.03 5.00
C ALA A 6 -3.57 14.33 5.81
N ILE A 7 -3.60 13.00 5.83
CA ILE A 7 -2.71 12.14 6.60
C ILE A 7 -1.47 11.81 5.75
N PRO A 8 -0.25 11.94 6.28
CA PRO A 8 0.95 11.54 5.57
C PRO A 8 0.98 10.03 5.29
N LEU A 9 1.51 9.63 4.14
CA LEU A 9 1.71 8.21 3.82
C LEU A 9 2.91 7.64 4.60
N LYS A 10 2.79 6.38 5.02
CA LYS A 10 3.92 5.57 5.50
C LYS A 10 4.88 5.30 4.34
N ARG A 11 6.17 5.21 4.67
CA ARG A 11 7.22 4.81 3.73
C ARG A 11 7.69 3.40 4.04
N SER A 12 7.99 2.63 3.01
CA SER A 12 8.54 1.29 3.14
C SER A 12 9.89 1.18 2.45
N TYR A 13 10.57 0.06 2.66
CA TYR A 13 11.80 -0.32 1.99
C TYR A 13 11.52 -1.45 1.01
N ASP A 14 12.42 -1.63 0.03
CA ASP A 14 12.33 -2.74 -0.92
C ASP A 14 12.45 -4.09 -0.20
N VAL A 15 11.64 -5.03 -0.66
CA VAL A 15 11.56 -6.40 -0.14
C VAL A 15 11.49 -7.32 -1.35
N ASP A 16 12.26 -8.40 -1.33
CA ASP A 16 12.20 -9.43 -2.36
C ASP A 16 11.11 -10.44 -2.02
N LEU A 17 9.96 -10.33 -2.68
CA LEU A 17 8.85 -11.28 -2.51
C LEU A 17 9.08 -12.61 -3.24
N VAL A 18 10.01 -12.72 -4.19
CA VAL A 18 10.12 -13.93 -5.01
C VAL A 18 10.88 -15.03 -4.28
N LYS A 19 11.96 -14.66 -3.59
CA LYS A 19 12.80 -15.61 -2.84
C LYS A 19 12.06 -16.43 -1.77
N PRO A 20 11.34 -15.81 -0.80
CA PRO A 20 10.71 -16.56 0.28
C PRO A 20 9.64 -17.52 -0.22
N PHE A 21 8.96 -17.18 -1.32
CA PHE A 21 7.90 -18.03 -1.87
C PHE A 21 8.42 -19.18 -2.73
N LYS A 22 9.72 -19.27 -3.05
CA LYS A 22 10.26 -20.26 -3.98
C LYS A 22 9.90 -21.71 -3.62
N GLU A 23 10.01 -22.06 -2.35
CA GLU A 23 9.70 -23.41 -1.86
C GLU A 23 8.19 -23.68 -1.87
N VAL A 24 7.39 -22.70 -1.44
CA VAL A 24 5.92 -22.77 -1.48
C VAL A 24 5.40 -22.91 -2.91
N MET A 25 6.03 -22.22 -3.87
CA MET A 25 5.67 -22.34 -5.28
C MET A 25 5.94 -23.75 -5.81
N ALA A 26 7.10 -24.33 -5.48
CA ALA A 26 7.46 -25.67 -5.90
C ALA A 26 6.56 -26.74 -5.27
N SER A 27 6.07 -26.53 -4.04
CA SER A 27 5.17 -27.49 -3.37
C SER A 27 3.75 -27.46 -3.93
N HIS A 28 3.31 -26.35 -4.53
CA HIS A 28 1.96 -26.18 -5.07
C HIS A 28 1.85 -26.43 -6.58
N SER A 29 2.98 -26.48 -7.30
CA SER A 29 3.01 -26.77 -8.73
C SER A 29 3.03 -28.27 -9.00
N SER A 30 2.17 -28.75 -9.89
CA SER A 30 2.16 -30.16 -10.32
C SER A 30 3.11 -30.42 -11.49
N ASN A 31 3.45 -29.39 -12.27
CA ASN A 31 4.32 -29.46 -13.43
C ASN A 31 5.19 -28.19 -13.57
N ALA A 32 6.12 -28.23 -14.54
CA ALA A 32 7.07 -27.15 -14.76
C ALA A 32 6.41 -25.87 -15.29
N ASP A 33 5.33 -25.97 -16.06
CA ASP A 33 4.63 -24.82 -16.66
C ASP A 33 3.87 -24.02 -15.59
N GLU A 34 3.16 -24.69 -14.69
CA GLU A 34 2.51 -24.08 -13.52
C GLU A 34 3.51 -23.39 -12.61
N LEU A 35 4.66 -24.02 -12.37
CA LEU A 35 5.73 -23.42 -11.58
C LEU A 35 6.27 -22.14 -12.23
N ASN A 36 6.40 -22.11 -13.55
CA ASN A 36 6.86 -20.93 -14.28
C ASN A 36 5.81 -19.81 -14.22
N GLN A 37 4.52 -20.13 -14.42
CA GLN A 37 3.44 -19.15 -14.28
C GLN A 37 3.39 -18.54 -12.86
N LEU A 38 3.58 -19.36 -11.83
CA LEU A 38 3.56 -18.88 -10.44
C LEU A 38 4.76 -17.97 -10.14
N LYS A 39 5.94 -18.27 -10.71
CA LYS A 39 7.09 -17.36 -10.64
C LYS A 39 6.80 -16.03 -11.31
N ASP A 40 6.22 -16.03 -12.51
CA ASP A 40 5.88 -14.80 -13.24
C ASP A 40 4.85 -13.96 -12.46
N ASN A 41 3.86 -14.61 -11.84
CA ASN A 41 2.90 -13.95 -10.96
C ASN A 41 3.57 -13.32 -9.73
N MET A 42 4.55 -13.99 -9.11
CA MET A 42 5.30 -13.42 -7.99
C MET A 42 6.19 -12.26 -8.40
N VAL A 43 6.79 -12.31 -9.59
CA VAL A 43 7.54 -11.18 -10.16
C VAL A 43 6.62 -9.98 -10.38
N SER A 44 5.41 -10.23 -10.93
CA SER A 44 4.38 -9.20 -11.10
C SER A 44 3.96 -8.59 -9.76
N LEU A 45 3.73 -9.41 -8.73
CA LEU A 45 3.39 -8.96 -7.38
C LEU A 45 4.50 -8.09 -6.78
N ASN A 46 5.77 -8.49 -6.96
CA ASN A 46 6.91 -7.72 -6.49
C ASN A 46 6.98 -6.33 -7.17
N LYS A 47 6.68 -6.28 -8.48
CA LYS A 47 6.57 -5.02 -9.22
C LYS A 47 5.40 -4.16 -8.74
N MET A 48 4.24 -4.77 -8.45
CA MET A 48 3.09 -4.06 -7.88
C MET A 48 3.46 -3.40 -6.55
N ARG A 49 4.16 -4.14 -5.67
CA ARG A 49 4.66 -3.60 -4.41
C ARG A 49 5.59 -2.41 -4.62
N ALA A 50 6.58 -2.55 -5.51
CA ALA A 50 7.53 -1.49 -5.82
C ALA A 50 6.83 -0.20 -6.29
N ASN A 51 5.79 -0.33 -7.12
CA ASN A 51 4.97 0.80 -7.56
C ASN A 51 4.21 1.47 -6.39
N CYS A 52 3.68 0.67 -5.45
CA CYS A 52 2.93 1.18 -4.30
C CYS A 52 3.80 1.95 -3.29
N ILE A 53 5.08 1.60 -3.17
CA ILE A 53 6.02 2.24 -2.22
C ILE A 53 6.96 3.25 -2.88
N SER A 54 6.82 3.44 -4.20
CA SER A 54 7.66 4.36 -4.96
C SER A 54 7.53 5.79 -4.43
N LYS A 55 8.66 6.50 -4.41
CA LYS A 55 8.68 7.95 -4.09
C LYS A 55 7.91 8.79 -5.11
N SER A 56 7.58 8.23 -6.28
CA SER A 56 6.84 8.89 -7.36
C SER A 56 5.32 8.70 -7.28
N LEU A 57 4.80 8.08 -6.21
CA LEU A 57 3.35 7.88 -6.06
C LEU A 57 2.65 9.24 -5.93
N ASP A 58 1.79 9.57 -6.90
CA ASP A 58 1.06 10.83 -6.90
C ASP A 58 -0.14 10.74 -5.95
N VAL A 59 -0.08 11.47 -4.83
CA VAL A 59 -1.12 11.50 -3.79
C VAL A 59 -2.42 12.18 -4.24
N ARG A 60 -2.42 12.85 -5.39
CA ARG A 60 -3.60 13.52 -5.97
C ARG A 60 -4.28 12.72 -7.07
N SER A 61 -3.74 11.55 -7.42
CA SER A 61 -4.22 10.72 -8.52
C SER A 61 -5.04 9.54 -8.02
N GLU A 62 -6.24 9.35 -8.59
CA GLU A 62 -7.04 8.15 -8.36
C GLU A 62 -6.35 6.87 -8.87
N ALA A 63 -5.48 6.99 -9.88
CA ALA A 63 -4.71 5.84 -10.36
C ALA A 63 -3.74 5.31 -9.28
N SER A 64 -3.18 6.18 -8.44
CA SER A 64 -2.36 5.78 -7.30
C SER A 64 -3.17 5.05 -6.24
N LEU A 65 -4.44 5.45 -6.03
CA LEU A 65 -5.37 4.76 -5.14
C LEU A 65 -5.64 3.34 -5.64
N GLU A 66 -5.94 3.19 -6.93
CA GLU A 66 -6.21 1.89 -7.53
C GLU A 66 -5.01 0.94 -7.44
N LEU A 67 -3.77 1.45 -7.58
CA LEU A 67 -2.57 0.64 -7.44
C LEU A 67 -2.46 0.04 -6.03
N LEU A 68 -2.68 0.86 -4.99
CA LEU A 68 -2.66 0.42 -3.60
C LEU A 68 -3.78 -0.59 -3.31
N GLN A 69 -4.99 -0.33 -3.80
CA GLN A 69 -6.14 -1.23 -3.63
C GLN A 69 -5.90 -2.59 -4.32
N LYS A 70 -5.44 -2.58 -5.58
CA LYS A 70 -5.10 -3.82 -6.31
C LYS A 70 -4.04 -4.61 -5.57
N TYR A 71 -3.00 -3.95 -5.03
CA TYR A 71 -1.98 -4.64 -4.25
C TYR A 71 -2.52 -5.20 -2.93
N TYR A 72 -3.37 -4.44 -2.22
CA TYR A 72 -4.04 -4.92 -1.01
C TYR A 72 -4.86 -6.18 -1.27
N ASP A 73 -5.65 -6.21 -2.35
CA ASP A 73 -6.45 -7.38 -2.74
C ASP A 73 -5.56 -8.60 -3.01
N GLN A 74 -4.40 -8.41 -3.67
CA GLN A 74 -3.44 -9.49 -3.87
C GLN A 74 -2.87 -10.00 -2.54
N LEU A 75 -2.60 -9.14 -1.56
CA LEU A 75 -2.12 -9.56 -0.25
C LEU A 75 -3.18 -10.36 0.51
N VAL A 76 -4.46 -9.97 0.43
CA VAL A 76 -5.58 -10.72 1.02
C VAL A 76 -5.69 -12.11 0.38
N ALA A 77 -5.62 -12.19 -0.94
CA ALA A 77 -5.63 -13.47 -1.65
C ALA A 77 -4.41 -14.34 -1.28
N LEU A 78 -3.23 -13.73 -1.14
CA LEU A 78 -1.99 -14.43 -0.84
C LEU A 78 -1.98 -15.01 0.58
N GLU A 79 -2.43 -14.25 1.58
CA GLU A 79 -2.51 -14.72 2.97
C GLU A 79 -3.39 -15.96 3.10
N SER A 80 -4.51 -16.00 2.37
CA SER A 80 -5.42 -17.16 2.37
C SER A 80 -4.78 -18.43 1.78
N LYS A 81 -3.86 -18.27 0.82
CA LYS A 81 -3.19 -19.38 0.13
C LYS A 81 -1.91 -19.82 0.84
N CYS A 82 -1.23 -18.91 1.53
CA CYS A 82 0.11 -19.13 2.10
C CYS A 82 0.16 -18.65 3.57
N PRO A 83 -0.56 -19.30 4.51
CA PRO A 83 -0.70 -18.80 5.88
C PRO A 83 0.59 -18.84 6.72
N HIS A 84 1.59 -19.64 6.31
CA HIS A 84 2.84 -19.85 7.07
C HIS A 84 4.06 -19.16 6.45
N ILE A 85 3.87 -18.30 5.44
CA ILE A 85 5.01 -17.62 4.81
C ILE A 85 5.50 -16.46 5.68
N GLU A 86 6.80 -16.46 5.95
CA GLU A 86 7.46 -15.37 6.68
C GLU A 86 8.22 -14.45 5.72
N VAL A 87 7.71 -13.23 5.57
CA VAL A 87 8.37 -12.17 4.79
C VAL A 87 8.51 -10.94 5.66
N SER A 88 9.75 -10.47 5.85
CA SER A 88 10.04 -9.29 6.66
C SER A 88 9.74 -8.00 5.92
N PHE A 89 8.72 -7.27 6.40
CA PHE A 89 8.36 -5.96 5.88
C PHE A 89 8.83 -4.87 6.83
N ARG A 90 9.58 -3.89 6.32
CA ARG A 90 10.07 -2.75 7.08
C ARG A 90 9.29 -1.49 6.69
N TRP A 91 8.66 -0.84 7.67
CA TRP A 91 7.92 0.41 7.47
C TRP A 91 8.37 1.49 8.44
N ASN A 92 8.34 2.73 7.94
CA ASN A 92 8.52 3.94 8.73
C ASN A 92 7.17 4.42 9.24
N ASP A 93 7.19 4.99 10.44
CA ASP A 93 6.04 5.72 10.97
C ASP A 93 5.66 6.90 10.07
N ALA A 94 4.36 7.12 9.86
CA ALA A 94 3.84 8.18 9.00
C ALA A 94 4.02 9.58 9.62
N PHE A 95 3.98 9.66 10.95
CA PHE A 95 4.07 10.90 11.73
C PHE A 95 5.47 11.09 12.34
N GLY A 96 6.40 10.20 12.01
CA GLY A 96 7.79 10.30 12.42
C GLY A 96 8.40 11.62 11.96
N LYS A 97 9.06 12.33 12.88
CA LYS A 97 9.72 13.62 12.58
C LYS A 97 10.87 13.40 11.59
N SER A 98 10.60 13.58 10.30
CA SER A 98 11.60 13.57 9.24
C SER A 98 12.37 14.90 9.26
N GLY A 99 13.30 15.10 10.20
CA GLY A 99 14.05 16.37 10.22
C GLY A 99 15.11 16.61 11.30
N SER A 100 15.36 15.70 12.24
CA SER A 100 16.46 15.90 13.21
C SER A 100 17.54 14.83 13.03
N PHE A 101 18.77 15.29 12.82
CA PHE A 101 19.98 14.47 12.66
C PHE A 101 20.28 13.57 13.89
N PHE A 102 19.55 13.77 15.00
CA PHE A 102 19.68 13.04 16.26
C PHE A 102 18.48 12.15 16.60
N TYR A 103 17.45 12.10 15.75
CA TYR A 103 16.25 11.28 16.00
C TYR A 103 16.18 10.14 14.99
N THR A 104 16.43 8.92 15.47
CA THR A 104 16.26 7.68 14.70
C THR A 104 14.87 7.66 14.06
N SER A 105 14.81 7.44 12.75
CA SER A 105 13.53 7.16 12.08
C SER A 105 12.86 5.98 12.77
N ASN A 106 11.64 6.16 13.26
CA ASN A 106 10.86 5.08 13.88
C ASN A 106 10.47 4.06 12.82
N THR A 107 11.36 3.09 12.59
CA THR A 107 11.17 1.99 11.66
C THR A 107 10.79 0.74 12.45
N ILE A 108 9.81 -0.01 11.97
CA ILE A 108 9.44 -1.31 12.53
C ILE A 108 9.57 -2.34 11.41
N THR A 109 10.15 -3.50 11.74
CA THR A 109 10.23 -4.65 10.83
C THR A 109 9.47 -5.81 11.43
N ILE A 110 8.49 -6.35 10.71
CA ILE A 110 7.69 -7.50 11.16
C ILE A 110 7.59 -8.49 10.00
N SER A 111 7.79 -9.77 10.30
CA SER A 111 7.69 -10.88 9.34
C SER A 111 6.25 -11.37 9.22
N SER A 112 5.36 -10.56 8.63
CA SER A 112 3.95 -10.92 8.51
C SER A 112 3.26 -10.21 7.35
N ILE A 113 2.51 -10.98 6.53
CA ILE A 113 1.63 -10.42 5.50
C ILE A 113 0.53 -9.55 6.13
N ALA A 114 0.02 -9.92 7.31
CA ALA A 114 -0.97 -9.12 8.02
C ALA A 114 -0.44 -7.72 8.34
N TYR A 115 0.84 -7.62 8.73
CA TYR A 115 1.49 -6.32 8.95
C TYR A 115 1.60 -5.49 7.68
N GLU A 116 2.00 -6.09 6.55
CA GLU A 116 2.04 -5.41 5.25
C GLU A 116 0.66 -4.89 4.85
N LYS A 117 -0.38 -5.73 4.98
CA LYS A 117 -1.78 -5.34 4.67
C LYS A 117 -2.22 -4.12 5.46
N VAL A 118 -1.99 -4.10 6.77
CA VAL A 118 -2.36 -2.96 7.62
C VAL A 118 -1.62 -1.69 7.19
N CYS A 119 -0.34 -1.79 6.85
CA CYS A 119 0.45 -0.65 6.37
C CYS A 119 -0.04 -0.11 5.01
N ILE A 120 -0.39 -1.01 4.09
CA ILE A 120 -0.96 -0.63 2.78
C ILE A 120 -2.35 -0.04 2.95
N LEU A 121 -3.20 -0.62 3.80
CA LEU A 121 -4.54 -0.09 4.10
C LEU A 121 -4.46 1.31 4.71
N PHE A 122 -3.50 1.53 5.62
CA PHE A 122 -3.22 2.87 6.13
C PHE A 122 -2.88 3.85 4.99
N ASN A 123 -2.04 3.45 4.04
CA ASN A 123 -1.69 4.30 2.90
C ASN A 123 -2.86 4.54 1.95
N ILE A 124 -3.78 3.58 1.79
CA ILE A 124 -5.05 3.75 1.05
C ILE A 124 -5.87 4.87 1.71
N ALA A 125 -6.10 4.79 3.02
CA ALA A 125 -6.84 5.80 3.77
C ALA A 125 -6.15 7.17 3.73
N ALA A 126 -4.83 7.20 3.90
CA ALA A 126 -4.03 8.42 3.79
C ALA A 126 -4.20 9.08 2.41
N LEU A 127 -4.11 8.32 1.32
CA LEU A 127 -4.29 8.84 -0.03
C LEU A 127 -5.72 9.31 -0.29
N GLN A 128 -6.73 8.61 0.24
CA GLN A 128 -8.12 9.08 0.19
C GLN A 128 -8.31 10.42 0.93
N SER A 129 -7.64 10.64 2.08
CA SER A 129 -7.69 11.94 2.76
C SER A 129 -7.08 13.09 1.92
N HIS A 130 -6.04 12.79 1.13
CA HIS A 130 -5.45 13.74 0.17
C HIS A 130 -6.40 14.04 -1.00
N LEU A 131 -7.06 13.03 -1.56
CA LEU A 131 -8.07 13.21 -2.61
C LEU A 131 -9.26 14.01 -2.10
N GLY A 132 -9.75 13.70 -0.90
CA GLY A 132 -10.85 14.44 -0.25
C GLY A 132 -10.52 15.92 -0.07
N THR A 133 -9.30 16.23 0.35
CA THR A 133 -8.79 17.61 0.49
C THR A 133 -8.64 18.31 -0.87
N THR A 134 -8.19 17.57 -1.89
CA THR A 134 -8.04 18.08 -3.26
C THR A 134 -9.38 18.50 -3.84
N HIS A 135 -10.42 17.66 -3.73
CA HIS A 135 -11.75 18.00 -4.26
C HIS A 135 -12.42 19.17 -3.53
N VAL A 136 -12.28 19.30 -2.21
CA VAL A 136 -12.78 20.50 -1.50
C VAL A 136 -12.12 21.78 -2.01
N SER A 137 -10.86 21.69 -2.43
CA SER A 137 -10.12 22.84 -2.96
C SER A 137 -10.63 23.31 -4.33
N GLU A 138 -11.44 22.50 -5.03
CA GLU A 138 -12.14 22.91 -6.27
C GLU A 138 -13.29 23.88 -6.02
N GLY A 139 -13.72 24.04 -4.75
CA GLY A 139 -14.67 25.05 -4.31
C GLY A 139 -15.94 24.47 -3.68
N LEU A 140 -16.41 25.12 -2.61
CA LEU A 140 -17.62 24.71 -1.87
C LEU A 140 -18.92 24.86 -2.66
N ASN A 141 -18.86 25.47 -3.85
CA ASN A 141 -20.01 25.68 -4.71
C ASN A 141 -20.13 24.55 -5.76
N ASN A 142 -19.13 23.66 -5.83
CA ASN A 142 -19.13 22.52 -6.73
C ASN A 142 -19.68 21.29 -6.01
N ASP A 143 -20.96 21.01 -6.21
CA ASP A 143 -21.66 19.87 -5.59
C ASP A 143 -20.99 18.52 -5.90
N SER A 144 -20.49 18.34 -7.13
CA SER A 144 -19.82 17.11 -7.54
C SER A 144 -18.51 16.88 -6.77
N ALA A 145 -17.73 17.94 -6.56
CA ALA A 145 -16.49 17.89 -5.81
C ALA A 145 -16.74 17.68 -4.31
N LEU A 146 -17.79 18.29 -3.74
CA LEU A 146 -18.21 18.05 -2.35
C LEU A 146 -18.64 16.59 -2.14
N LYS A 147 -19.40 16.02 -3.07
CA LYS A 147 -19.82 14.61 -3.03
C LYS A 147 -18.62 13.67 -3.06
N LEU A 148 -17.65 13.91 -3.96
CA LEU A 148 -16.42 13.12 -4.02
C LEU A 148 -15.59 13.28 -2.76
N SER A 149 -15.48 14.50 -2.24
CA SER A 149 -14.76 14.74 -0.99
C SER A 149 -15.37 13.98 0.18
N ALA A 150 -16.68 14.06 0.37
CA ALA A 150 -17.39 13.33 1.40
C ALA A 150 -17.22 11.80 1.25
N LYS A 151 -17.25 11.29 0.01
CA LYS A 151 -16.96 9.87 -0.28
C LYS A 151 -15.55 9.49 0.16
N TYR A 152 -14.54 10.29 -0.18
CA TYR A 152 -13.15 9.95 0.14
C TYR A 152 -12.84 10.07 1.63
N PHE A 153 -13.36 11.09 2.33
CA PHE A 153 -13.20 11.16 3.79
C PHE A 153 -13.94 10.06 4.54
N SER A 154 -15.15 9.68 4.09
CA SER A 154 -15.86 8.55 4.70
C SER A 154 -15.16 7.22 4.43
N SER A 155 -14.61 7.03 3.23
CA SER A 155 -13.80 5.84 2.91
C SER A 155 -12.50 5.79 3.72
N ALA A 156 -11.84 6.93 3.94
CA ALA A 156 -10.62 7.01 4.74
C ALA A 156 -10.85 6.74 6.24
N ALA A 157 -12.08 6.95 6.72
CA ALA A 157 -12.45 6.74 8.12
C ALA A 157 -12.90 5.30 8.43
N GLY A 158 -13.31 4.53 7.41
CA GLY A 158 -13.71 3.12 7.53
C GLY A 158 -12.53 2.16 7.49
#